data_AF-A0A7C8HKD9-F1
#
_entry.id   AF-A0A7C8HKD9-F1
#
_cell.length_a   1.000
_cell.length_b   1.000
_cell.length_c   1.000
_cell.angle_alpha   90.00
_cell.angle_beta   90.00
_cell.angle_gamma   90.00
#
_symmetry.space_group_name_H-M   'P 1'
#
loop_
_entity.id
_entity.type
_entity.pdbx_description
1 polymer ?
#
loop_
_entity_poly.entity_id
_entity_poly.type
_entity_poly.pdbx_seq_one_letter_code
_entity_poly.pdbx_strand_id
1 'polypeptide(L)'
;MIELIIVIAIIAIISAIIAPNFNQTTAKAKVKADIASIREINRQIALYAAESGSYPAGNESIKHDGTTSNSSGGLSTLKAKNYLDHLPVPQTQGLTFSYDATTGRAFIGKDGTPSQHVIDAINGLSSEEREFINSTDFSIPHS
;
A
#
# COMPACT_ATOMS: atom_id res chain seq x y z
N MET A 1 31.11 -31.53 -37.34
CA MET A 1 30.66 -31.87 -35.97
C MET A 1 31.14 -30.88 -34.92
N ILE A 2 32.28 -30.22 -35.10
CA ILE A 2 32.81 -29.19 -34.16
C ILE A 2 31.99 -27.89 -34.14
N GLU A 3 31.36 -27.50 -35.25
CA GLU A 3 30.54 -26.28 -35.34
C GLU A 3 29.38 -26.25 -34.34
N LEU A 4 28.70 -27.38 -34.11
CA LEU A 4 27.54 -27.39 -33.23
C LEU A 4 27.97 -27.34 -31.74
N ILE A 5 29.15 -27.90 -31.43
CA ILE A 5 29.69 -27.99 -30.08
C ILE A 5 30.05 -26.61 -29.53
N ILE A 6 30.59 -25.73 -30.38
CA ILE A 6 30.96 -24.38 -29.94
C ILE A 6 29.72 -23.50 -29.71
N VAL A 7 28.66 -23.70 -30.49
CA VAL A 7 27.41 -22.95 -30.37
C VAL A 7 26.71 -23.26 -29.04
N ILE A 8 26.57 -24.55 -28.71
CA ILE A 8 25.97 -24.95 -27.43
C ILE A 8 26.83 -24.52 -26.23
N ALA A 9 28.16 -24.47 -26.39
CA ALA A 9 29.07 -24.01 -25.35
C ALA A 9 28.88 -22.52 -25.04
N ILE A 10 28.73 -21.67 -26.06
CA ILE A 10 28.52 -20.23 -25.87
C ILE A 10 27.12 -19.94 -25.32
N ILE A 11 26.09 -20.63 -25.83
CA ILE A 11 24.72 -20.51 -25.32
C ILE A 11 24.68 -20.88 -23.82
N ALA A 12 25.36 -21.94 -23.40
CA ALA A 12 25.42 -22.35 -22.00
C ALA A 12 26.04 -21.28 -21.08
N ILE A 13 27.10 -20.58 -21.53
CA ILE A 13 27.74 -19.51 -20.76
C ILE A 13 26.80 -18.30 -20.61
N ILE A 14 26.15 -17.88 -21.70
CA ILE A 14 25.24 -16.74 -21.69
C ILE A 14 24.00 -17.04 -20.84
N SER A 15 23.41 -18.23 -21.00
CA SER A 15 22.25 -18.66 -20.21
C SER A 15 22.55 -18.78 -18.71
N ALA A 16 23.79 -19.06 -18.32
CA ALA A 16 24.17 -19.12 -16.91
C ALA A 16 24.21 -17.75 -16.21
N ILE A 17 24.43 -16.65 -16.95
CA ILE A 17 24.59 -15.29 -16.40
C ILE A 17 23.29 -14.48 -16.50
N ILE A 18 22.39 -14.84 -17.41
CA ILE A 18 21.12 -14.14 -17.60
C ILE A 18 20.08 -14.65 -16.60
N ALA A 19 20.03 -14.00 -15.45
CA ALA A 19 18.86 -14.01 -14.58
C ALA A 19 18.37 -12.56 -14.41
N PRO A 20 17.29 -12.15 -15.09
CA PRO A 20 16.71 -10.84 -14.86
C PRO A 20 16.01 -10.81 -13.50
N ASN A 21 16.41 -9.87 -12.64
CA ASN A 21 15.93 -9.75 -11.27
C ASN A 21 14.53 -9.07 -11.21
N PHE A 22 13.55 -9.64 -11.91
CA PHE A 22 12.17 -9.13 -12.00
C PHE A 22 11.42 -9.15 -10.66
N ASN A 23 11.84 -10.00 -9.73
CA ASN A 23 11.16 -10.20 -8.45
C ASN A 23 11.20 -8.95 -7.57
N GLN A 24 12.32 -8.23 -7.55
CA GLN A 24 12.48 -7.04 -6.70
C GLN A 24 11.74 -5.82 -7.25
N THR A 25 11.74 -5.63 -8.57
CA THR A 25 11.04 -4.50 -9.21
C THR A 25 9.52 -4.64 -9.05
N THR A 26 9.00 -5.85 -9.19
CA THR A 26 7.56 -6.13 -9.02
C THR A 26 7.11 -5.91 -7.57
N ALA A 27 7.92 -6.35 -6.60
CA ALA A 27 7.63 -6.11 -5.18
C ALA A 27 7.58 -4.60 -4.85
N LYS A 28 8.56 -3.82 -5.34
CA LYS A 28 8.58 -2.36 -5.15
C LYS A 28 7.38 -1.67 -5.81
N ALA A 29 6.97 -2.12 -7.01
CA ALA A 29 5.81 -1.57 -7.71
C ALA A 29 4.51 -1.80 -6.92
N LYS A 30 4.34 -3.00 -6.34
CA LYS A 30 3.18 -3.34 -5.50
C LYS A 30 3.08 -2.43 -4.28
N VAL A 31 4.19 -2.22 -3.56
CA VAL A 31 4.17 -1.32 -2.39
C VAL A 31 3.89 0.13 -2.79
N LYS A 32 4.42 0.61 -3.92
CA LYS A 32 4.09 1.95 -4.43
C LYS A 32 2.60 2.08 -4.77
N ALA A 33 2.01 1.06 -5.38
CA ALA A 33 0.58 1.02 -5.65
C ALA A 33 -0.24 1.04 -4.35
N ASP A 34 0.21 0.35 -3.31
CA ASP A 34 -0.45 0.34 -2.00
C ASP A 34 -0.42 1.72 -1.33
N ILE A 35 0.73 2.41 -1.39
CA ILE A 35 0.87 3.79 -0.89
C ILE A 35 -0.04 4.75 -1.65
N ALA A 36 -0.09 4.65 -2.99
CA ALA A 36 -0.96 5.48 -3.80
C ALA A 36 -2.44 5.23 -3.48
N SER A 37 -2.82 3.96 -3.29
CA SER A 37 -4.19 3.57 -2.94
C SER A 37 -4.63 4.20 -1.62
N ILE A 38 -3.78 4.19 -0.59
CA ILE A 38 -4.12 4.81 0.70
C ILE A 38 -4.17 6.33 0.67
N ARG A 39 -3.36 6.98 -0.16
CA ARG A 39 -3.48 8.42 -0.38
C ARG A 39 -4.85 8.76 -0.96
N GLU A 40 -5.33 7.97 -1.91
CA GLU A 40 -6.67 8.16 -2.47
C GLU A 40 -7.77 7.89 -1.44
N ILE A 41 -7.66 6.83 -0.64
CA ILE A 41 -8.61 6.56 0.45
C ILE A 41 -8.69 7.75 1.42
N ASN A 42 -7.54 8.28 1.86
CA ASN A 42 -7.51 9.44 2.76
C ASN A 42 -8.12 10.68 2.11
N ARG A 43 -7.92 10.90 0.80
CA ARG A 43 -8.56 11.98 0.06
C ARG A 43 -10.08 11.85 0.10
N GLN A 44 -10.60 10.65 -0.11
CA GLN A 44 -12.03 10.38 -0.08
C GLN A 44 -12.62 10.51 1.33
N ILE A 45 -11.89 10.10 2.37
CA ILE A 45 -12.29 10.31 3.77
C ILE A 45 -12.36 11.81 4.08
N ALA A 46 -11.38 12.60 3.63
CA ALA A 46 -11.38 14.05 3.81
C ALA A 46 -12.55 14.71 3.08
N LEU A 47 -12.88 14.26 1.86
CA LEU A 47 -14.06 14.73 1.12
C LEU A 47 -15.36 14.40 1.86
N TYR A 48 -15.50 13.16 2.33
CA TYR A 48 -16.66 12.75 3.14
C TYR A 48 -16.79 13.62 4.39
N ALA A 49 -15.69 13.84 5.12
CA ALA A 49 -15.69 14.65 6.34
C ALA A 49 -16.03 16.12 6.07
N ALA A 50 -15.60 16.67 4.93
CA ALA A 50 -15.94 18.03 4.52
C ALA A 50 -17.43 18.19 4.19
N GLU A 51 -18.07 17.18 3.62
CA GLU A 51 -19.49 17.23 3.24
C GLU A 51 -20.43 16.88 4.41
N SER A 52 -20.11 15.83 5.16
CA SER A 52 -20.96 15.33 6.26
C SER A 52 -20.66 15.96 7.62
N GLY A 53 -19.56 16.72 7.73
CA GLY A 53 -19.12 17.37 8.97
C GLY A 53 -18.55 16.40 10.01
N SER A 54 -18.36 15.12 9.67
CA SER A 54 -17.83 14.09 10.56
C SER A 54 -17.12 13.00 9.78
N TYR A 55 -16.17 12.32 10.42
CA TYR A 55 -15.51 11.17 9.82
C TYR A 55 -16.47 9.97 9.74
N PRO A 56 -16.30 9.08 8.74
CA PRO A 56 -17.12 7.89 8.61
C PRO A 56 -16.94 6.99 9.84
N ALA A 57 -18.03 6.51 10.41
CA ALA A 57 -17.99 5.79 11.68
C ALA A 57 -17.54 4.34 11.49
N GLY A 58 -16.88 3.80 12.52
CA GLY A 58 -16.49 2.39 12.59
C GLY A 58 -15.11 2.13 12.01
N ASN A 59 -14.24 1.56 12.83
CA ASN A 59 -12.93 1.10 12.38
C ASN A 59 -13.11 -0.07 11.41
N GLU A 60 -12.28 -0.09 10.38
CA GLU A 60 -12.35 -1.10 9.33
C GLU A 60 -10.97 -1.41 8.81
N SER A 61 -10.73 -2.69 8.52
CA SER A 61 -9.47 -3.17 7.97
C SER A 61 -9.75 -4.08 6.78
N ILE A 62 -9.06 -3.86 5.67
CA ILE A 62 -9.18 -4.64 4.43
C ILE A 62 -7.85 -5.37 4.19
N LYS A 63 -7.89 -6.70 4.15
CA LYS A 63 -6.73 -7.55 3.91
C LYS A 63 -6.46 -7.75 2.42
N HIS A 64 -5.28 -8.26 2.10
CA HIS A 64 -4.87 -8.59 0.72
C HIS A 64 -5.84 -9.56 0.00
N ASP A 65 -6.48 -10.46 0.74
CA ASP A 65 -7.47 -11.40 0.21
C ASP A 65 -8.85 -10.77 -0.02
N GLY A 66 -9.00 -9.47 0.24
CA GLY A 66 -10.26 -8.73 0.11
C GLY A 66 -11.22 -8.88 1.28
N THR A 67 -10.83 -9.58 2.35
CA THR A 67 -11.65 -9.69 3.55
C THR A 67 -11.62 -8.41 4.38
N THR A 68 -12.78 -8.03 4.90
CA THR A 68 -12.99 -6.83 5.75
C THR A 68 -13.16 -7.25 7.21
N SER A 69 -12.56 -6.52 8.16
CA SER A 69 -12.78 -6.74 9.60
C SER A 69 -14.17 -6.30 10.07
N ASN A 70 -14.82 -5.41 9.32
CA ASN A 70 -16.15 -4.88 9.63
C ASN A 70 -16.90 -4.51 8.34
N SER A 71 -17.93 -5.28 7.99
CA SER A 71 -18.74 -5.07 6.78
C SER A 71 -19.65 -3.83 6.82
N SER A 72 -19.64 -3.09 7.93
CA SER A 72 -20.37 -1.83 8.12
C SER A 72 -19.46 -0.73 8.70
N GLY A 73 -18.15 -0.84 8.48
CA GLY A 73 -17.18 0.15 8.92
C GLY A 73 -17.12 1.40 8.03
N GLY A 74 -16.14 2.26 8.32
CA GLY A 74 -16.03 3.56 7.67
C GLY A 74 -15.71 3.49 6.18
N LEU A 75 -14.88 2.55 5.73
CA LEU A 75 -14.53 2.39 4.30
C LEU A 75 -15.72 1.81 3.52
N SER A 76 -16.46 0.87 4.13
CA SER A 76 -17.72 0.35 3.62
C SER A 76 -18.79 1.44 3.53
N THR A 77 -18.81 2.38 4.48
CA THR A 77 -19.69 3.56 4.45
C THR A 77 -19.33 4.49 3.29
N LEU A 78 -18.03 4.75 3.05
CA LEU A 78 -17.57 5.54 1.91
C LEU A 78 -17.98 4.93 0.57
N LYS A 79 -17.87 3.60 0.45
CA LYS A 79 -18.35 2.88 -0.72
C LYS A 79 -19.87 3.02 -0.87
N ALA A 80 -20.63 2.79 0.19
CA ALA A 80 -22.09 2.89 0.16
C ALA A 80 -22.59 4.30 -0.21
N LYS A 81 -21.79 5.32 0.08
CA LYS A 81 -22.05 6.73 -0.23
C LYS A 81 -21.42 7.20 -1.55
N ASN A 82 -20.85 6.29 -2.35
CA ASN A 82 -20.22 6.57 -3.66
C ASN A 82 -18.98 7.48 -3.62
N TYR A 83 -18.26 7.56 -2.49
CA TYR A 83 -16.92 8.17 -2.45
C TYR A 83 -15.83 7.19 -2.92
N LEU A 84 -16.12 5.88 -2.86
CA LEU A 84 -15.26 4.82 -3.37
C LEU A 84 -16.06 3.92 -4.31
N ASP A 85 -15.57 3.71 -5.53
CA ASP A 85 -16.22 2.81 -6.50
C ASP A 85 -16.14 1.33 -6.06
N HIS A 86 -15.05 0.96 -5.40
CA HIS A 86 -14.84 -0.36 -4.81
C HIS A 86 -13.93 -0.22 -3.59
N LEU A 87 -13.94 -1.23 -2.72
CA LEU A 87 -13.00 -1.29 -1.59
C LEU A 87 -11.62 -1.65 -2.15
N PRO A 88 -10.63 -0.74 -2.07
CA PRO A 88 -9.29 -1.04 -2.55
C PRO A 88 -8.65 -2.10 -1.67
N VAL A 89 -8.02 -3.10 -2.31
CA VAL A 89 -7.29 -4.18 -1.64
C VAL A 89 -5.79 -3.99 -1.81
N PRO A 90 -4.99 -4.21 -0.76
CA PRO A 90 -3.53 -4.15 -0.89
C PRO A 90 -3.05 -5.20 -1.90
N GLN A 91 -2.07 -4.84 -2.72
CA GLN A 91 -1.44 -5.70 -3.72
C GLN A 91 -0.28 -6.53 -3.13
N THR A 92 0.27 -6.06 -2.00
CA THR A 92 1.34 -6.75 -1.28
C THR A 92 0.75 -7.74 -0.26
N GLN A 93 1.19 -8.99 -0.34
CA GLN A 93 0.77 -10.04 0.60
C GLN A 93 1.16 -9.69 2.03
N GLY A 94 0.25 -9.96 2.98
CA GLY A 94 0.46 -9.65 4.40
C GLY A 94 0.24 -8.19 4.79
N LEU A 95 -0.11 -7.31 3.85
CA LEU A 95 -0.57 -5.96 4.16
C LEU A 95 -2.08 -5.92 4.34
N THR A 96 -2.49 -4.97 5.17
CA THR A 96 -3.88 -4.64 5.47
C THR A 96 -4.01 -3.12 5.42
N PHE A 97 -5.06 -2.63 4.78
CA PHE A 97 -5.45 -1.22 4.85
C PHE A 97 -6.37 -1.05 6.04
N SER A 98 -5.94 -0.29 7.03
CA SER A 98 -6.72 -0.05 8.25
C SER A 98 -7.17 1.40 8.32
N TYR A 99 -8.41 1.59 8.74
CA TYR A 99 -9.05 2.87 8.96
C TYR A 99 -9.42 3.01 10.44
N ASP A 100 -9.02 4.13 11.03
CA ASP A 100 -9.40 4.53 12.38
C ASP A 100 -10.39 5.70 12.33
N ALA A 101 -11.62 5.43 12.77
CA ALA A 101 -12.72 6.38 12.80
C ALA A 101 -12.53 7.49 13.85
N THR A 102 -11.70 7.25 14.86
CA THR A 102 -11.41 8.24 15.91
C THR A 102 -10.52 9.35 15.39
N THR A 103 -9.50 8.99 14.61
CA THR A 103 -8.54 9.91 14.04
C THR A 103 -8.90 10.36 12.63
N GLY A 104 -9.80 9.64 11.95
CA GLY A 104 -10.20 9.94 10.57
C GLY A 104 -9.14 9.55 9.55
N ARG A 105 -8.22 8.63 9.88
CA ARG A 105 -7.04 8.33 9.06
C ARG A 105 -7.02 6.87 8.62
N ALA A 106 -6.67 6.66 7.35
CA ALA A 106 -6.34 5.35 6.79
C ALA A 106 -4.82 5.15 6.69
N PHE A 107 -4.34 3.96 7.06
CA PHE A 107 -2.93 3.59 7.10
C PHE A 107 -2.69 2.13 6.69
N ILE A 108 -1.43 1.79 6.36
CA ILE A 108 -1.01 0.42 6.04
C ILE A 108 -0.51 -0.27 7.32
N GLY A 109 -0.99 -1.48 7.62
CA GLY A 109 -0.45 -2.32 8.70
C GLY A 109 -0.66 -3.82 8.48
N LYS A 110 -0.10 -4.66 9.34
CA LYS A 110 -0.58 -6.03 9.62
C LYS A 110 -1.28 -5.98 10.97
N ASP A 111 -2.57 -6.31 11.05
CA ASP A 111 -3.28 -6.46 12.35
C ASP A 111 -2.99 -5.33 13.38
N GLY A 112 -2.93 -4.06 12.95
CA GLY A 112 -2.66 -2.91 13.82
C GLY A 112 -1.19 -2.60 14.17
N THR A 113 -0.20 -3.32 13.60
CA THR A 113 1.24 -3.00 13.70
C THR A 113 1.84 -2.86 12.30
N PRO A 114 2.73 -1.90 11.99
CA PRO A 114 3.42 -1.89 10.70
C PRO A 114 4.16 -3.23 10.49
N SER A 115 3.97 -3.86 9.32
CA SER A 115 4.58 -5.15 9.01
C SER A 115 6.06 -4.99 8.63
N GLN A 116 6.87 -6.04 8.78
CA GLN A 116 8.29 -6.00 8.39
C GLN A 116 8.45 -5.62 6.91
N HIS A 117 7.51 -6.02 6.04
CA HIS A 117 7.49 -5.60 4.63
C HIS A 117 7.19 -4.10 4.42
N VAL A 118 6.42 -3.46 5.32
CA VAL A 118 6.26 -2.00 5.35
C VAL A 118 7.53 -1.33 5.86
N ILE A 119 8.21 -1.91 6.86
CA ILE A 119 9.51 -1.42 7.35
C ILE A 119 10.57 -1.52 6.25
N ASP A 120 10.61 -2.61 5.49
CA ASP A 120 11.53 -2.82 4.38
C ASP A 120 11.21 -1.88 3.19
N ALA A 121 9.93 -1.59 2.97
CA ALA A 121 9.51 -0.59 1.99
C ALA A 121 9.85 0.84 2.44
N ILE A 122 9.68 1.18 3.72
CA ILE A 122 10.04 2.47 4.31
C ILE A 122 11.56 2.66 4.29
N ASN A 123 12.33 1.61 4.58
CA ASN A 123 13.79 1.62 4.49
C ASN A 123 14.29 1.69 3.04
N GLY A 124 13.43 1.40 2.06
CA GLY A 124 13.69 1.59 0.63
C GLY A 124 13.24 2.95 0.06
N LEU A 125 12.58 3.79 0.87
CA LEU A 125 12.22 5.19 0.54
C LEU A 125 13.40 6.11 0.85
N SER A 126 13.52 7.22 0.12
CA SER A 126 14.60 8.19 0.39
C SER A 126 14.40 8.88 1.74
N SER A 127 15.48 9.42 2.32
CA SER A 127 15.42 10.07 3.64
C SER A 127 14.39 11.20 3.70
N GLU A 128 14.18 11.93 2.60
CA GLU A 128 13.19 13.01 2.54
C GLU A 128 11.73 12.51 2.52
N GLU A 129 11.47 11.36 1.89
CA GLU A 129 10.14 10.73 1.88
C GLU A 129 9.78 10.15 3.25
N ARG A 130 10.79 9.66 3.98
CA ARG A 130 10.63 9.15 5.36
C ARG A 130 10.34 10.28 6.35
N GLU A 131 11.00 11.42 6.19
CA GLU A 131 10.82 12.60 7.05
C GLU A 131 9.43 13.23 6.85
N PHE A 132 8.95 13.32 5.61
CA PHE A 132 7.59 13.80 5.29
C PHE A 132 6.47 12.93 5.89
N ILE A 133 6.68 11.61 5.98
CA ILE A 133 5.70 10.68 6.58
C ILE A 133 5.72 10.78 8.12
N ASN A 134 6.86 11.09 8.73
CA ASN A 134 7.01 11.25 10.18
C ASN A 134 6.68 12.67 10.67
N SER A 135 6.76 13.69 9.83
CA SER A 135 6.53 15.09 10.20
C SER A 135 5.04 15.48 10.27
N THR A 136 4.13 14.56 10.67
CA THR A 136 2.69 14.86 10.76
C THR A 136 2.30 15.75 11.95
N ASP A 137 3.24 16.49 12.53
CA ASP A 137 2.92 17.59 13.44
C ASP A 137 2.61 18.86 12.65
N PHE A 138 1.44 18.87 12.00
CA PHE A 138 0.77 20.12 11.63
C PHE A 138 -0.07 20.56 12.83
N SER A 139 0.59 20.96 13.91
CA SER A 139 -0.07 21.66 15.01
C SER A 139 -0.48 23.05 14.51
N ILE A 140 -1.77 23.22 14.27
CA ILE A 140 -2.34 24.55 14.04
C ILE A 140 -2.22 25.30 15.38
N PRO A 141 -1.52 26.45 15.45
CA PRO A 141 -1.41 27.21 16.68
C PRO A 141 -2.80 27.67 17.10
N HIS A 142 -3.29 27.15 18.22
CA HIS A 142 -4.46 27.71 18.89
C HIS A 142 -4.02 29.01 19.57
N SER A 143 -4.73 30.09 19.24
CA SER A 143 -4.62 31.41 19.89
C SER A 143 -5.24 31.37 21.28
#